data_AF-A0A2K9PK10-F1
#
_entry.id   AF-A0A2K9PK10-F1
#
_cell.length_a   1.000
_cell.length_b   1.000
_cell.length_c   1.000
_cell.angle_alpha   90.00
_cell.angle_beta   90.00
_cell.angle_gamma   90.00
#
_symmetry.space_group_name_H-M   'P 1'
#
loop_
_entity.id
_entity.type
_entity.pdbx_description
1 polymer ?
#
loop_
_entity_poly.entity_id
_entity_poly.type
_entity_poly.pdbx_seq_one_letter_code
_entity_poly.pdbx_strand_id
1 'polypeptide(L)'
;MKIVLFFIVLASSVVSYGQHDHKISTIDFVQILNDNKKEAIYYYQNNWKVLRNMAIEKKYIESFQILETSANEAAPFHLMLITTYLNEEQYKLREDHFSELIKEKGKLKLLNDKKPGAFRKVLYSKERSLHWK
;
A
#
# COMPACT_ATOMS: atom_id res chain seq x y z
N MET A 1 -11.02 19.35 48.38
CA MET A 1 -11.21 19.66 46.94
C MET A 1 -9.98 19.36 46.09
N LYS A 2 -8.75 19.76 46.47
CA LYS A 2 -7.53 19.54 45.66
C LYS A 2 -7.19 18.05 45.40
N ILE A 3 -7.39 17.18 46.39
CA ILE A 3 -7.13 15.73 46.28
C ILE A 3 -8.12 15.03 45.34
N VAL A 4 -9.40 15.42 45.37
CA VAL A 4 -10.43 14.85 44.49
C VAL A 4 -10.15 15.19 43.02
N LEU A 5 -9.66 16.41 42.76
CA LEU A 5 -9.27 16.84 41.40
C LEU A 5 -8.10 16.00 40.85
N PHE A 6 -7.15 15.63 41.73
CA PHE A 6 -5.98 14.82 41.36
C PHE A 6 -6.38 13.39 40.92
N PHE A 7 -7.34 12.77 41.62
CA PHE A 7 -7.85 11.45 41.23
C PHE A 7 -8.66 11.47 39.93
N ILE A 8 -9.36 12.57 39.61
CA ILE A 8 -10.10 12.71 38.34
C ILE A 8 -9.13 12.80 37.14
N VAL A 9 -8.00 13.49 37.29
CA VAL A 9 -6.96 13.59 36.24
C VAL A 9 -6.22 12.26 36.04
N LEU A 10 -6.03 11.47 37.09
CA LEU A 10 -5.45 10.12 36.99
C LEU A 10 -6.40 9.08 36.39
N ALA A 11 -7.73 9.26 36.54
CA ALA A 11 -8.72 8.36 35.96
C ALA A 11 -8.94 8.60 34.44
N SER A 12 -8.62 9.79 33.92
CA SER A 12 -8.77 10.09 32.49
C SER A 12 -7.60 9.58 31.63
N SER A 13 -6.44 9.25 32.22
CA SER A 13 -5.27 8.74 31.49
C SER A 13 -5.34 7.25 31.16
N VAL A 14 -6.21 6.47 31.83
CA VAL A 14 -6.32 5.01 31.62
C VAL A 14 -7.22 4.62 30.44
N VAL A 15 -7.95 5.55 29.82
CA VAL A 15 -8.88 5.24 28.70
C VAL A 15 -8.20 5.31 27.32
N SER A 16 -6.90 5.62 27.24
CA SER A 16 -6.24 5.98 25.97
C SER A 16 -5.60 4.82 25.16
N TYR A 17 -5.68 3.56 25.61
CA TYR A 17 -4.94 2.44 25.01
C TYR A 17 -5.80 1.39 24.28
N GLY A 18 -6.91 1.83 23.68
CA GLY A 18 -7.89 0.93 23.05
C GLY A 18 -8.21 1.20 21.57
N GLN A 19 -7.45 2.03 20.85
CA GLN A 19 -7.77 2.26 19.44
C GLN A 19 -7.63 0.95 18.65
N HIS A 20 -8.71 0.53 18.00
CA HIS A 20 -8.66 -0.60 17.10
C HIS A 20 -7.88 -0.22 15.86
N ASP A 21 -6.84 -0.99 15.52
CA ASP A 21 -6.20 -0.82 14.22
C ASP A 21 -7.20 -1.28 13.16
N HIS A 22 -7.80 -0.29 12.49
CA HIS A 22 -8.78 -0.50 11.43
C HIS A 22 -8.11 -0.55 10.06
N LYS A 23 -6.79 -0.45 9.99
CA LYS A 23 -6.07 -0.45 8.73
C LYS A 23 -6.18 -1.82 8.08
N ILE A 24 -6.27 -1.77 6.77
CA ILE A 24 -6.33 -2.95 5.91
C ILE A 24 -5.19 -2.83 4.93
N SER A 25 -4.44 -3.92 4.72
CA SER A 25 -3.39 -3.96 3.70
C SER A 25 -3.74 -4.92 2.57
N THR A 26 -3.37 -4.52 1.35
CA THR A 26 -3.23 -5.43 0.20
C THR A 26 -1.76 -5.65 -0.09
N ILE A 27 -1.40 -6.86 -0.52
CA ILE A 27 -0.03 -7.22 -0.87
C ILE A 27 -0.02 -7.89 -2.25
N ASP A 28 0.60 -7.26 -3.24
CA ASP A 28 0.82 -7.84 -4.56
C ASP A 28 2.22 -8.46 -4.65
N PHE A 29 2.28 -9.74 -5.01
CA PHE A 29 3.52 -10.47 -5.24
C PHE A 29 3.81 -10.47 -6.74
N VAL A 30 4.91 -9.83 -7.13
CA VAL A 30 5.23 -9.55 -8.53
C VAL A 30 6.48 -10.28 -8.95
N GLN A 31 6.37 -11.05 -10.01
CA GLN A 31 7.50 -11.61 -10.75
C GLN A 31 7.97 -10.64 -11.82
N ILE A 32 9.29 -10.45 -11.90
CA ILE A 32 9.96 -9.77 -13.01
C ILE A 32 10.26 -10.83 -14.07
N LEU A 33 9.96 -10.54 -15.34
CA LEU A 33 10.05 -11.47 -16.45
C LEU A 33 11.24 -11.15 -17.37
N ASN A 34 11.88 -12.20 -17.90
CA ASN A 34 12.88 -12.12 -18.97
C ASN A 34 14.00 -11.09 -18.70
N ASP A 35 14.53 -11.09 -17.47
CA ASP A 35 15.60 -10.19 -17.00
C ASP A 35 15.32 -8.68 -17.16
N ASN A 36 14.05 -8.28 -17.32
CA ASN A 36 13.63 -6.89 -17.52
C ASN A 36 13.51 -6.10 -16.20
N LYS A 37 14.48 -6.28 -15.30
CA LYS A 37 14.48 -5.63 -13.98
C LYS A 37 14.45 -4.10 -14.09
N LYS A 38 15.17 -3.53 -15.07
CA LYS A 38 15.22 -2.08 -15.28
C LYS A 38 13.85 -1.50 -15.66
N GLU A 39 13.14 -2.16 -16.58
CA GLU A 39 11.78 -1.78 -16.98
C GLU A 39 10.80 -1.89 -15.82
N ALA A 40 10.87 -2.98 -15.05
CA ALA A 40 10.02 -3.18 -13.88
C ALA A 40 10.24 -2.09 -12.82
N ILE A 41 11.49 -1.82 -12.45
CA ILE A 41 11.84 -0.78 -11.47
C ILE A 41 11.35 0.59 -11.95
N TYR A 42 11.66 0.95 -13.21
CA TYR A 42 11.22 2.23 -13.77
C TYR A 42 9.69 2.37 -13.75
N TYR A 43 8.97 1.30 -14.11
CA TYR A 43 7.52 1.29 -14.09
C TYR A 43 6.96 1.53 -12.68
N TYR A 44 7.48 0.83 -11.67
CA TYR A 44 6.99 0.96 -10.29
C TYR A 44 7.34 2.31 -9.67
N GLN A 45 8.52 2.87 -9.97
CA GLN A 45 8.92 4.20 -9.50
C GLN A 45 8.08 5.32 -10.13
N ASN A 46 7.83 5.26 -11.44
CA ASN A 46 7.23 6.38 -12.19
C ASN A 46 5.71 6.31 -12.33
N ASN A 47 5.11 5.17 -12.01
CA ASN A 47 3.67 4.98 -12.11
C ASN A 47 3.06 4.56 -10.78
N TRP A 48 3.41 3.39 -10.28
CA TRP A 48 2.76 2.84 -9.09
C TRP A 48 3.03 3.70 -7.84
N LYS A 49 4.30 4.03 -7.57
CA LYS A 49 4.70 4.89 -6.44
C LYS A 49 4.07 6.28 -6.54
N VAL A 50 4.03 6.87 -7.74
CA VAL A 50 3.41 8.19 -7.97
C VAL A 50 1.92 8.16 -7.61
N LEU A 51 1.18 7.14 -8.05
CA LEU A 51 -0.24 6.99 -7.70
C LEU A 51 -0.44 6.83 -6.19
N ARG A 52 0.45 6.12 -5.50
CA ARG A 52 0.33 5.94 -4.04
C ARG A 52 0.70 7.21 -3.27
N ASN A 53 1.66 8.00 -3.74
CA ASN A 53 1.92 9.32 -3.18
C ASN A 53 0.67 10.21 -3.27
N MET A 54 0.02 10.27 -4.44
CA MET A 54 -1.23 11.00 -4.62
C MET A 54 -2.35 10.45 -3.71
N ALA A 55 -2.43 9.14 -3.54
CA ALA A 55 -3.40 8.50 -2.65
C ALA A 55 -3.18 8.84 -1.17
N ILE A 56 -1.93 9.05 -0.72
CA ILE A 56 -1.64 9.56 0.63
C ILE A 56 -2.11 11.02 0.75
N GLU A 57 -1.80 11.87 -0.23
CA GLU A 57 -2.19 13.29 -0.23
C GLU A 57 -3.72 13.46 -0.17
N LYS A 58 -4.46 12.59 -0.88
CA LYS A 58 -5.93 12.56 -0.84
C LYS A 58 -6.52 11.78 0.33
N LYS A 59 -5.69 11.23 1.23
CA LYS A 59 -6.11 10.39 2.37
C LYS A 59 -6.97 9.19 1.94
N TYR A 60 -6.65 8.58 0.81
CA TYR A 60 -7.23 7.30 0.39
C TYR A 60 -6.49 6.11 0.99
N ILE A 61 -5.19 6.28 1.26
CA ILE A 61 -4.36 5.28 1.90
C ILE A 61 -3.57 5.93 3.03
N GLU A 62 -3.21 5.12 4.03
CA GLU A 62 -2.32 5.52 5.11
C GLU A 62 -0.86 5.49 4.64
N SER A 63 -0.47 4.40 3.99
CA SER A 63 0.93 4.18 3.58
C SER A 63 1.05 3.15 2.47
N PHE A 64 2.25 3.04 1.91
CA PHE A 64 2.61 1.99 0.97
C PHE A 64 4.09 1.63 1.09
N GLN A 65 4.44 0.42 0.64
CA GLN A 65 5.82 -0.05 0.58
C GLN A 65 6.07 -0.87 -0.69
N ILE A 66 7.31 -0.86 -1.16
CA ILE A 66 7.82 -1.76 -2.19
C ILE A 66 8.99 -2.49 -1.56
N LEU A 67 8.88 -3.80 -1.40
CA LEU A 67 9.94 -4.65 -0.89
C LEU A 67 10.50 -5.46 -2.05
N GLU A 68 11.83 -5.51 -2.17
CA GLU A 68 12.53 -6.34 -3.15
C GLU A 68 13.07 -7.60 -2.48
N THR A 69 13.02 -8.72 -3.19
CA THR A 69 13.54 -10.01 -2.72
C THR A 69 14.09 -10.85 -3.88
N SER A 70 14.86 -11.87 -3.54
CA SER A 70 15.35 -12.87 -4.50
C SER A 70 14.28 -13.91 -4.76
N ALA A 71 13.98 -14.16 -6.04
CA ALA A 71 13.05 -15.21 -6.43
C ALA A 71 13.70 -16.60 -6.29
N ASN A 72 12.89 -17.59 -5.94
CA ASN A 72 13.24 -19.01 -5.94
C ASN A 72 12.03 -19.87 -6.35
N GLU A 73 12.17 -21.19 -6.39
CA GLU A 73 11.09 -22.10 -6.82
C GLU A 73 9.83 -22.00 -5.96
N ALA A 74 9.97 -21.86 -4.64
CA ALA A 74 8.84 -21.74 -3.71
C ALA A 74 8.21 -20.33 -3.70
N ALA A 75 9.01 -19.31 -3.99
CA ALA A 75 8.62 -17.90 -4.02
C ALA A 75 9.11 -17.24 -5.32
N PRO A 76 8.46 -17.48 -6.48
CA PRO A 76 8.94 -17.00 -7.78
C PRO A 76 8.61 -15.51 -8.03
N PHE A 77 8.54 -14.69 -6.98
CA PHE A 77 8.33 -13.24 -7.07
C PHE A 77 9.59 -12.48 -6.64
N HIS A 78 9.74 -11.27 -7.16
CA HIS A 78 10.88 -10.40 -6.92
C HIS A 78 10.49 -9.14 -6.14
N LEU A 79 9.21 -8.75 -6.19
CA LEU A 79 8.70 -7.58 -5.49
C LEU A 79 7.45 -7.93 -4.70
N MET A 80 7.29 -7.32 -3.54
CA MET A 80 6.05 -7.27 -2.77
C MET A 80 5.60 -5.81 -2.69
N LEU A 81 4.41 -5.51 -3.19
CA LEU A 81 3.83 -4.17 -3.19
C LEU A 81 2.75 -4.13 -2.12
N ILE A 82 2.98 -3.35 -1.08
CA ILE A 82 2.05 -3.26 0.05
C ILE A 82 1.34 -1.91 -0.04
N THR A 83 0.01 -1.92 -0.02
CA THR A 83 -0.80 -0.70 0.12
C THR A 83 -1.65 -0.84 1.38
N THR A 84 -1.55 0.12 2.30
CA THR A 84 -2.27 0.11 3.58
C THR A 84 -3.29 1.23 3.58
N TYR A 85 -4.57 0.86 3.66
CA TYR A 85 -5.71 1.75 3.69
C TYR A 85 -5.99 2.21 5.13
N LEU A 86 -6.52 3.42 5.27
CA LEU A 86 -6.87 4.00 6.57
C LEU A 86 -7.91 3.17 7.33
N ASN A 87 -8.90 2.64 6.60
CA ASN A 87 -10.03 1.91 7.15
C ASN A 87 -10.78 1.10 6.06
N GLU A 88 -11.83 0.39 6.46
CA GLU A 88 -12.67 -0.44 5.59
C GLU A 88 -13.41 0.36 4.49
N GLU A 89 -13.82 1.60 4.76
CA GLU A 89 -14.46 2.46 3.75
C GLU A 89 -13.49 2.77 2.59
N GLN A 90 -12.29 3.22 2.92
CA GLN A 90 -11.25 3.51 1.93
C GLN A 90 -10.82 2.26 1.15
N TYR A 91 -10.78 1.11 1.80
CA TYR A 91 -10.51 -0.16 1.14
C TYR A 91 -11.60 -0.55 0.13
N LYS A 92 -12.88 -0.34 0.46
CA LYS A 92 -14.00 -0.64 -0.45
C LYS A 92 -14.03 0.28 -1.66
N LEU A 93 -13.71 1.57 -1.47
CA LEU A 93 -13.66 2.58 -2.53
C LEU A 93 -12.36 2.58 -3.36
N ARG A 94 -11.42 1.65 -3.08
CA ARG A 94 -10.08 1.68 -3.66
C ARG A 94 -10.06 1.72 -5.18
N GLU A 95 -10.93 0.97 -5.85
CA GLU A 95 -10.94 0.90 -7.31
C GLU A 95 -11.37 2.23 -7.93
N ASP A 96 -12.42 2.85 -7.37
CA ASP A 96 -12.89 4.16 -7.81
C ASP A 96 -11.84 5.24 -7.54
N HIS A 97 -11.27 5.26 -6.34
CA HIS A 97 -10.19 6.18 -5.95
C HIS A 97 -8.98 6.05 -6.88
N PHE A 98 -8.48 4.83 -7.11
CA PHE A 98 -7.33 4.65 -8.00
C PHE A 98 -7.69 4.91 -9.48
N SER A 99 -8.93 4.68 -9.91
CA SER A 99 -9.37 5.06 -11.25
C SER A 99 -9.33 6.58 -11.44
N GLU A 100 -9.75 7.37 -10.45
CA GLU A 100 -9.65 8.83 -10.48
C GLU A 100 -8.17 9.26 -10.56
N LEU A 101 -7.33 8.72 -9.68
CA LEU A 101 -5.91 9.06 -9.65
C LEU A 101 -5.19 8.71 -10.97
N ILE A 102 -5.58 7.62 -11.62
CA ILE A 102 -5.04 7.24 -12.94
C ILE A 102 -5.44 8.27 -14.01
N LYS A 103 -6.70 8.73 -14.00
CA LYS A 103 -7.18 9.77 -14.93
C LYS A 103 -6.41 11.09 -14.69
N GLU A 104 -6.24 11.47 -13.43
CA GLU A 104 -5.52 12.68 -13.03
C GLU A 104 -4.02 12.63 -13.38
N LYS A 105 -3.35 11.51 -13.08
CA LYS A 105 -1.94 11.29 -13.42
C LYS A 105 -1.70 11.34 -14.93
N GLY A 106 -2.63 10.84 -15.73
CA GLY A 106 -2.53 10.77 -17.17
C GLY A 106 -1.65 9.61 -17.66
N LYS A 107 -0.84 9.87 -18.70
CA LYS A 107 -0.19 8.82 -19.50
C LYS A 107 0.77 7.93 -18.67
N LEU A 108 0.74 6.64 -18.97
CA LEU A 108 1.67 5.66 -18.44
C LEU A 108 3.11 5.95 -18.90
N LYS A 109 4.05 6.00 -17.95
CA LYS A 109 5.48 6.18 -18.21
C LYS A 109 6.18 4.83 -18.33
N LEU A 110 6.76 4.54 -19.49
CA LEU A 110 7.54 3.34 -19.75
C LEU A 110 8.98 3.72 -20.06
N LEU A 111 9.92 2.81 -19.76
CA LEU A 111 11.34 3.03 -20.05
C LEU A 111 11.63 2.92 -21.56
N ASN A 112 10.86 2.10 -22.25
CA ASN A 112 10.92 1.81 -23.68
C ASN A 112 9.52 1.33 -24.15
N ASP A 113 9.42 0.80 -25.36
CA ASP A 113 8.13 0.39 -25.96
C ASP A 113 7.56 -0.92 -25.39
N LYS A 114 8.26 -1.59 -24.46
CA LYS A 114 7.75 -2.81 -23.81
C LYS A 114 6.55 -2.47 -22.93
N LYS A 115 5.44 -3.16 -23.16
CA LYS A 115 4.24 -3.07 -22.31
C LYS A 115 4.45 -3.82 -20.98
N PRO A 116 3.73 -3.46 -19.89
CA PRO A 116 3.91 -4.06 -18.57
C PRO A 116 3.90 -5.60 -18.54
N GLY A 117 3.02 -6.25 -19.30
CA GLY A 117 2.96 -7.72 -19.35
C GLY A 117 4.22 -8.40 -19.91
N ALA A 118 5.11 -7.67 -20.60
CA ALA A 118 6.35 -8.22 -21.13
C ALA A 118 7.47 -8.31 -20.07
N PHE A 119 7.39 -7.50 -19.00
CA PHE A 119 8.44 -7.40 -17.98
C PHE A 119 7.96 -7.69 -16.56
N ARG A 120 6.64 -7.72 -16.31
CA ARG A 120 6.09 -8.05 -15.00
C ARG A 120 4.85 -8.94 -15.08
N LYS A 121 4.68 -9.76 -14.04
CA LYS A 121 3.45 -10.52 -13.77
C LYS A 121 3.13 -10.44 -12.29
N VAL A 122 1.90 -10.08 -11.95
CA VAL A 122 1.39 -10.28 -10.58
C VAL A 122 1.05 -11.76 -10.45
N LEU A 123 1.71 -12.46 -9.55
CA LEU A 123 1.50 -13.88 -9.30
C LEU A 123 0.35 -14.13 -8.34
N TYR A 124 0.25 -13.28 -7.32
CA TYR A 124 -0.74 -13.38 -6.28
C TYR A 124 -1.00 -12.00 -5.67
N SER A 125 -2.24 -11.76 -5.27
CA SER A 125 -2.64 -10.59 -4.49
C SER A 125 -3.29 -11.07 -3.20
N LYS A 126 -2.67 -10.74 -2.06
CA LYS A 126 -3.27 -10.95 -0.75
C LYS A 126 -4.16 -9.77 -0.42
N GLU A 127 -5.45 -9.98 -0.60
CA GLU A 127 -6.47 -8.99 -0.23
C GLU A 127 -6.76 -9.01 1.27
N ARG A 128 -7.25 -7.87 1.77
CA ARG A 128 -7.81 -7.68 3.11
C ARG A 128 -6.98 -8.29 4.25
N SER A 129 -5.71 -7.91 4.35
CA SER A 129 -4.85 -8.26 5.47
C SER A 129 -5.07 -7.29 6.64
N LEU A 130 -5.43 -7.82 7.81
CA LEU A 130 -5.62 -7.03 9.03
C LEU A 130 -4.32 -6.99 9.83
N HIS A 131 -4.09 -5.88 10.53
CA HIS A 131 -2.92 -5.69 11.38
C HIS A 131 -3.22 -6.28 12.76
N TRP A 132 -2.35 -7.18 13.24
CA TRP A 132 -2.49 -7.75 14.58
C TRP A 132 -2.16 -6.67 15.63
N LYS A 133 -2.85 -6.73 16.77
CA LYS A 133 -2.68 -5.85 17.92
C LYS A 133 -1.77 -6.46 18.97
#